data_AF-A0A1F2S0K9-F1
#
_entry.id   AF-A0A1F2S0K9-F1
#
_cell.length_a   1.000
_cell.length_b   1.000
_cell.length_c   1.000
_cell.angle_alpha   90.00
_cell.angle_beta   90.00
_cell.angle_gamma   90.00
#
_symmetry.space_group_name_H-M   'P 1'
#
loop_
_entity.id
_entity.type
_entity.pdbx_description
1 polymer ?
#
loop_
_entity_poly.entity_id
_entity_poly.type
_entity_poly.pdbx_seq_one_letter_code
_entity_poly.pdbx_strand_id
1 'polypeptide(L)'
;MKQSTAPSRVRKPPDLDFDKPIRPFIKQYSKDMSGPERFTLLLARLVGGDLKKQVQLKEVERHWNTMTSLMDRMEFNRFFPSQAKDRDWVESKKRGSYNLRPNWKEIFK
;
A
#
# COMPACT_ATOMS: atom_id res chain seq x y z
N MET A 1 -3.75 18.05 32.26
CA MET A 1 -2.90 18.07 31.05
C MET A 1 -3.81 18.26 29.84
N LYS A 2 -3.71 19.39 29.13
CA LYS A 2 -4.52 19.68 27.95
C LYS A 2 -3.88 19.01 26.74
N GLN A 3 -4.51 17.99 26.16
CA GLN A 3 -4.06 17.41 24.90
C GLN A 3 -4.36 18.42 23.78
N SER A 4 -3.30 18.97 23.19
CA SER A 4 -3.37 19.79 21.99
C SER A 4 -3.40 18.84 20.80
N THR A 5 -4.59 18.47 20.32
CA THR A 5 -4.77 17.81 19.03
C THR A 5 -4.63 18.87 17.94
N ALA A 6 -3.41 19.04 17.43
CA ALA A 6 -3.18 19.80 16.22
C ALA A 6 -4.07 19.21 15.10
N PRO A 7 -4.78 20.04 14.30
CA PRO A 7 -5.56 19.53 13.18
C PRO A 7 -4.60 18.88 12.19
N SER A 8 -4.64 17.55 12.11
CA SER A 8 -3.96 16.79 11.07
C SER A 8 -4.41 17.35 9.72
N ARG A 9 -3.48 17.90 8.95
CA ARG A 9 -3.73 18.42 7.61
C ARG A 9 -4.19 17.22 6.78
N VAL A 10 -5.50 17.03 6.64
CA VAL A 10 -6.06 15.94 5.83
C VAL A 10 -5.69 16.25 4.38
N ARG A 11 -4.54 15.75 3.92
CA ARG A 11 -4.17 15.82 2.52
C ARG A 11 -5.20 15.00 1.76
N LYS A 12 -5.87 15.64 0.80
CA LYS A 12 -6.77 14.93 -0.10
C LYS A 12 -5.95 13.82 -0.78
N PRO A 13 -6.42 12.55 -0.76
CA PRO A 13 -5.70 11.48 -1.43
C PRO A 13 -5.48 11.85 -2.90
N PRO A 14 -4.28 11.58 -3.46
CA PRO A 14 -4.02 11.83 -4.86
C PRO A 14 -5.01 11.06 -5.73
N ASP A 15 -5.32 11.64 -6.90
CA ASP A 15 -5.99 10.88 -7.94
C ASP A 15 -4.98 9.91 -8.56
N LEU A 16 -5.31 8.63 -8.55
CA LEU A 16 -4.37 7.56 -8.88
C LEU A 16 -4.69 7.01 -10.26
N ASP A 17 -3.78 7.25 -11.19
CA ASP A 17 -3.81 6.68 -12.52
C ASP A 17 -3.35 5.21 -12.50
N PHE A 18 -4.31 4.28 -12.46
CA PHE A 18 -4.06 2.84 -12.47
C PHE A 18 -3.74 2.26 -13.85
N ASP A 19 -3.85 3.05 -14.92
CA ASP A 19 -3.52 2.61 -16.28
C ASP A 19 -1.99 2.62 -16.50
N LYS A 20 -1.25 3.40 -15.69
CA LYS A 20 0.21 3.40 -15.70
C LYS A 20 0.80 2.01 -15.41
N PRO A 21 1.85 1.58 -16.12
CA PRO A 21 2.56 0.34 -15.77
C PRO A 21 3.04 0.34 -14.31
N ILE A 22 3.16 -0.85 -13.70
CA ILE A 22 3.40 -1.01 -12.26
C ILE A 22 4.63 -0.23 -11.77
N ARG A 23 5.78 -0.35 -12.46
CA ARG A 23 7.02 0.34 -12.05
C ARG A 23 6.89 1.87 -12.06
N PRO A 24 6.45 2.52 -13.16
CA PRO A 24 6.12 3.95 -13.17
C PRO A 24 5.13 4.38 -12.07
N PHE A 25 4.08 3.59 -11.85
CA PHE A 25 3.09 3.87 -10.80
C PHE A 25 3.74 3.92 -9.41
N ILE A 26 4.49 2.88 -9.05
CA ILE A 26 5.19 2.82 -7.77
C ILE A 26 6.18 3.97 -7.65
N LYS A 27 7.02 4.20 -8.65
CA LYS A 27 8.01 5.29 -8.64
C LYS A 27 7.37 6.65 -8.34
N GLN A 28 6.18 6.90 -8.89
CA GLN A 28 5.48 8.18 -8.71
C GLN A 28 4.88 8.32 -7.31
N TYR A 29 4.25 7.26 -6.80
CA TYR A 29 3.38 7.35 -5.62
C TYR A 29 4.02 6.82 -4.33
N SER A 30 5.14 6.10 -4.41
CA SER A 30 5.77 5.45 -3.24
C SER A 30 6.78 6.33 -2.51
N LYS A 31 6.95 7.59 -2.92
CA LYS A 31 7.95 8.47 -2.34
C LYS A 31 7.65 8.70 -0.85
N ASP A 32 8.68 8.60 -0.02
CA ASP A 32 8.61 8.81 1.44
C ASP A 32 7.69 7.83 2.19
N MET A 33 7.28 6.72 1.53
CA MET A 33 6.46 5.68 2.15
C MET A 33 7.30 4.62 2.86
N SER A 34 6.80 4.16 4.00
CA SER A 34 7.29 2.99 4.74
C SER A 34 6.96 1.67 4.02
N GLY A 35 7.54 0.56 4.49
CA GLY A 35 7.27 -0.78 3.95
C GLY A 35 5.78 -1.15 3.88
N PRO A 36 4.98 -0.99 4.97
CA PRO A 36 3.54 -1.26 4.95
C PRO A 36 2.74 -0.38 3.98
N GLU A 37 3.13 0.89 3.85
CA GLU A 37 2.49 1.84 2.91
C GLU A 37 2.79 1.45 1.47
N ARG A 38 4.04 1.10 1.16
CA ARG A 38 4.47 0.58 -0.15
C ARG A 38 3.78 -0.75 -0.49
N PHE A 39 3.61 -1.63 0.49
CA PHE A 39 2.88 -2.89 0.32
C PHE A 39 1.43 -2.60 -0.09
N THR A 40 0.78 -1.69 0.64
CA THR A 40 -0.60 -1.28 0.38
C THR A 40 -0.73 -0.62 -1.01
N LEU A 41 0.21 0.27 -1.37
CA LEU A 41 0.25 0.92 -2.68
C LEU A 41 0.42 -0.09 -3.82
N LEU A 42 1.31 -1.08 -3.65
CA LEU A 42 1.54 -2.12 -4.64
C LEU A 42 0.30 -3.01 -4.79
N LEU A 43 -0.30 -3.44 -3.67
CA LEU A 43 -1.56 -4.17 -3.72
C LEU A 43 -2.61 -3.35 -4.46
N ALA A 44 -2.74 -2.06 -4.14
CA ALA A 44 -3.70 -1.18 -4.79
C ALA A 44 -3.49 -1.10 -6.30
N ARG A 45 -2.23 -1.04 -6.75
CA ARG A 45 -1.92 -1.08 -8.17
C ARG A 45 -2.32 -2.40 -8.83
N LEU A 46 -2.05 -3.53 -8.18
CA LEU A 46 -2.35 -4.87 -8.72
C LEU A 46 -3.87 -5.09 -8.86
N VAL A 47 -4.67 -4.54 -7.94
CA VAL A 47 -6.14 -4.62 -8.03
C VAL A 47 -6.79 -3.47 -8.80
N GLY A 48 -6.03 -2.43 -9.18
CA GLY A 48 -6.58 -1.23 -9.82
C GLY A 48 -7.50 -0.43 -8.89
N GLY A 49 -7.18 -0.39 -7.59
CA GLY A 49 -8.00 0.27 -6.56
C GLY A 49 -9.30 -0.46 -6.19
N ASP A 50 -9.59 -1.61 -6.80
CA ASP A 50 -10.81 -2.38 -6.54
C ASP A 50 -10.77 -3.10 -5.18
N LEU A 51 -11.73 -2.79 -4.31
CA LEU A 51 -11.84 -3.36 -2.96
C LEU A 51 -12.30 -4.83 -2.96
N LYS A 52 -12.87 -5.32 -4.06
CA LYS A 52 -13.42 -6.68 -4.18
C LYS A 52 -12.40 -7.68 -4.70
N LYS A 53 -11.39 -7.21 -5.46
CA LYS A 53 -10.33 -8.06 -6.02
C LYS A 53 -9.35 -8.47 -4.93
N GLN A 54 -8.84 -9.69 -5.08
CA GLN A 54 -7.87 -10.28 -4.16
C GLN A 54 -6.60 -10.64 -4.93
N VAL A 55 -5.46 -10.46 -4.30
CA VAL A 55 -4.15 -10.79 -4.85
C VAL A 55 -3.40 -11.66 -3.87
N GLN A 56 -2.68 -12.66 -4.37
CA GLN A 56 -1.87 -13.52 -3.52
C GLN A 56 -0.64 -12.77 -3.02
N LEU A 57 -0.25 -13.02 -1.77
CA LEU A 57 0.96 -12.44 -1.18
C LEU A 57 2.20 -12.71 -2.02
N LYS A 58 2.32 -13.92 -2.57
CA LYS A 58 3.42 -14.32 -3.44
C LYS A 58 3.50 -13.47 -4.71
N GLU A 59 2.36 -13.02 -5.23
CA GLU A 59 2.32 -12.15 -6.40
C GLU A 59 2.82 -10.74 -6.04
N VAL A 60 2.39 -10.21 -4.89
CA VAL A 60 2.88 -8.92 -4.37
C VAL A 60 4.39 -8.98 -4.13
N GLU A 61 4.87 -10.03 -3.48
CA GLU A 61 6.29 -10.28 -3.21
C GLU A 61 7.11 -10.41 -4.51
N ARG A 62 6.60 -11.15 -5.50
CA ARG A 62 7.23 -11.26 -6.82
C ARG A 62 7.39 -9.89 -7.46
N HIS A 63 6.34 -9.07 -7.48
CA HIS A 63 6.42 -7.72 -8.04
C HIS A 63 7.40 -6.85 -7.25
N TRP A 64 7.35 -6.89 -5.91
CA TRP A 64 8.27 -6.17 -5.05
C TRP A 64 9.74 -6.46 -5.41
N ASN A 65 10.11 -7.74 -5.47
CA ASN A 65 11.49 -8.16 -5.72
C ASN A 65 12.01 -7.76 -7.11
N THR A 66 11.13 -7.60 -8.10
CA THR A 66 11.53 -7.09 -9.43
C THR A 66 11.75 -5.58 -9.48
N MET A 67 11.36 -4.85 -8.42
CA MET A 67 11.48 -3.40 -8.35
C MET A 67 12.01 -2.90 -7.01
N THR A 68 12.83 -3.71 -6.33
CA THR A 68 13.48 -3.38 -5.04
C THR A 68 14.22 -2.04 -5.08
N SER A 69 14.79 -1.65 -6.24
CA SER A 69 15.41 -0.34 -6.41
C SER A 69 14.45 0.85 -6.27
N LEU A 70 13.16 0.66 -6.56
CA LEU A 70 12.11 1.63 -6.33
C LEU A 70 11.55 1.56 -4.91
N MET A 71 11.78 0.45 -4.20
CA MET A 71 11.35 0.18 -2.82
C MET A 71 12.40 0.64 -1.79
N ASP A 72 13.16 1.69 -2.06
CA ASP A 72 14.29 2.15 -1.21
C ASP A 72 15.32 1.05 -0.89
N ARG A 73 15.52 0.12 -1.82
CA ARG A 73 16.38 -1.06 -1.65
C ARG A 73 15.95 -1.97 -0.49
N MET A 74 14.71 -1.82 -0.02
CA MET A 74 14.12 -2.61 1.05
C MET A 74 13.69 -3.98 0.52
N GLU A 75 14.14 -5.04 1.19
CA GLU A 75 13.63 -6.39 0.93
C GLU A 75 12.18 -6.53 1.38
N PHE A 76 11.45 -7.43 0.72
CA PHE A 76 10.09 -7.71 1.11
C PHE A 76 10.05 -8.34 2.51
N ASN A 77 9.31 -7.72 3.43
CA ASN A 77 9.14 -8.22 4.79
C ASN A 77 7.70 -8.71 5.02
N ARG A 78 7.56 -9.92 5.56
CA ARG A 78 6.26 -10.52 5.93
C ARG A 78 5.53 -9.77 7.05
N PHE A 79 6.20 -8.85 7.75
CA PHE A 79 5.55 -7.94 8.69
C PHE A 79 4.77 -6.81 8.00
N PHE A 80 5.10 -6.43 6.77
CA PHE A 80 4.41 -5.32 6.08
C PHE A 80 2.91 -5.56 5.87
N PRO A 81 2.45 -6.74 5.40
CA PRO A 81 1.02 -7.04 5.31
C PRO A 81 0.31 -7.03 6.66
N SER A 82 0.95 -7.53 7.71
CA SER A 82 0.40 -7.54 9.06
C SER A 82 0.20 -6.11 9.58
N GLN A 83 1.22 -5.25 9.45
CA GLN A 83 1.12 -3.85 9.85
C GLN A 83 0.09 -3.07 9.03
N ALA A 84 -0.02 -3.35 7.72
CA ALA A 84 -1.04 -2.76 6.88
C ALA A 84 -2.46 -3.19 7.33
N LYS A 85 -2.62 -4.44 7.76
CA LYS A 85 -3.88 -4.94 8.33
C LYS A 85 -4.19 -4.29 9.69
N ASP A 86 -3.19 -4.13 10.56
CA ASP A 86 -3.36 -3.48 11.87
C ASP A 86 -3.78 -2.01 11.74
N ARG A 87 -3.38 -1.36 10.63
CA ARG A 87 -3.80 -0.01 10.25
C ARG A 87 -5.12 0.03 9.45
N ASP A 88 -5.79 -1.12 9.33
CA ASP A 88 -7.03 -1.33 8.59
C ASP A 88 -6.95 -1.02 7.09
N TRP A 89 -5.78 -0.88 6.47
CA TRP A 89 -5.67 -0.56 5.04
C TRP A 89 -5.93 -1.74 4.10
N VAL A 90 -5.70 -2.95 4.61
CA VAL A 90 -5.87 -4.20 3.86
C VAL A 90 -6.52 -5.25 4.74
N GLU A 91 -7.11 -6.24 4.11
CA GLU A 91 -7.65 -7.41 4.80
C GLU A 91 -7.29 -8.69 4.04
N SER A 92 -7.34 -9.81 4.74
CA SER A 92 -7.07 -11.13 4.19
C SER A 92 -8.30 -12.02 4.41
N LYS A 93 -9.09 -12.21 3.35
CA LYS A 93 -10.29 -13.08 3.37
C LYS A 93 -9.94 -14.57 3.28
N LYS A 94 -8.82 -14.90 2.63
CA LYS A 94 -8.30 -16.25 2.48
C LYS A 94 -6.83 -16.24 2.84
N ARG A 95 -6.35 -17.30 3.50
CA ARG A 95 -4.95 -17.42 3.93
C ARG A 95 -3.99 -17.07 2.77
N GLY A 96 -3.22 -15.99 2.94
CA GLY A 96 -2.22 -15.54 1.97
C GLY A 96 -2.76 -14.76 0.77
N SER A 97 -4.02 -14.33 0.77
CA SER A 97 -4.60 -13.44 -0.26
C SER A 97 -5.11 -12.16 0.40
N TYR A 98 -4.83 -11.02 -0.21
CA TYR A 98 -5.14 -9.71 0.34
C TYR A 98 -6.03 -8.90 -0.59
N ASN A 99 -6.95 -8.12 -0.01
CA ASN A 99 -7.73 -7.09 -0.70
C ASN A 99 -7.58 -5.75 0.03
N LEU A 100 -7.90 -4.66 -0.67
CA LEU A 100 -7.95 -3.34 -0.07
C LEU A 100 -9.16 -3.17 0.85
N ARG A 101 -9.02 -2.30 1.84
CA ARG A 101 -10.09 -1.80 2.71
C ARG A 101 -10.42 -0.34 2.38
N PRO A 102 -11.62 0.18 2.66
CA PRO A 102 -12.05 1.51 2.20
C PRO A 102 -11.11 2.68 2.54
N ASN A 103 -10.41 2.60 3.67
CA ASN A 103 -9.47 3.61 4.17
C ASN A 103 -8.02 3.42 3.69
N TRP A 104 -7.73 2.48 2.78
CA TRP A 104 -6.37 2.21 2.31
C TRP A 104 -5.62 3.46 1.81
N LYS A 105 -6.34 4.46 1.30
CA LYS A 105 -5.77 5.74 0.83
C LYS A 105 -5.17 6.60 1.95
N GLU A 106 -5.34 6.22 3.20
CA GLU A 106 -4.67 6.85 4.34
C GLU A 106 -3.14 6.71 4.31
N ILE A 107 -2.58 5.88 3.41
CA ILE A 107 -1.14 5.83 3.14
C ILE A 107 -0.57 7.12 2.54
N PHE A 108 -1.41 8.03 2.04
CA PHE A 108 -1.00 9.29 1.39
C PHE A 108 -1.05 10.52 2.30
N LYS A 109 -1.17 10.33 3.61
CA LYS A 109 -1.28 11.42 4.61
C LYS A 109 -0.13 12.42 4.56
#